data_AF-R0GF87-F1
#
_entry.id   AF-R0GF87-F1
#
_cell.length_a   1.000
_cell.length_b   1.000
_cell.length_c   1.000
_cell.angle_alpha   90.00
_cell.angle_beta   90.00
_cell.angle_gamma   90.00
#
_symmetry.space_group_name_H-M   'P 1'
#
loop_
_entity.id
_entity.type
_entity.pdbx_description
1 polymer ?
#
loop_
_entity_poly.entity_id
_entity_poly.type
_entity_poly.pdbx_seq_one_letter_code
_entity_poly.pdbx_strand_id
1 'polypeptide(L)'
;MTCSDIFNAYGEKLLEEPYLEAVDDLLLQLLVEASPQDKKFVCEEADKALNTMVNSVARLPLLRKLQTYVCQRNPCVRAKAAVFTSNCVSKMELSEIEEFGMVLIVQMAADLLSDKMPEAREAARSMVNSVYNKFTCNGEEKEEQGNRKEAWQKFCEKNVTGPNAQAMVKIVSSP
;
A
#
# COMPACT_ATOMS: atom_id res chain seq x y z
N MET A 1 -4.43 -5.10 22.62
CA MET A 1 -5.86 -5.40 22.81
C MET A 1 -6.70 -4.17 22.46
N THR A 2 -6.45 -3.02 23.08
CA THR A 2 -7.27 -1.80 22.91
C THR A 2 -7.39 -1.27 21.47
N CYS A 3 -6.28 -1.14 20.71
CA CYS A 3 -6.34 -0.48 19.40
C CYS A 3 -7.14 -1.27 18.35
N SER A 4 -6.96 -2.59 18.30
CA SER A 4 -7.74 -3.46 17.41
C SER A 4 -9.24 -3.36 17.71
N ASP A 5 -9.61 -3.33 18.99
CA ASP A 5 -11.01 -3.20 19.41
C ASP A 5 -11.58 -1.82 19.03
N ILE A 6 -10.79 -0.75 19.16
CA ILE A 6 -11.16 0.60 18.72
C ILE A 6 -11.40 0.62 17.20
N PHE A 7 -10.50 0.06 16.39
CA PHE A 7 -10.66 0.04 14.94
C PHE A 7 -11.91 -0.75 14.53
N ASN A 8 -12.18 -1.90 15.14
CA ASN A 8 -13.39 -2.66 14.89
C ASN A 8 -14.67 -1.92 15.32
N ALA A 9 -14.64 -1.18 16.42
CA ALA A 9 -15.81 -0.51 16.95
C ALA A 9 -16.17 0.77 16.19
N TYR A 10 -15.17 1.55 15.77
CA TYR A 10 -15.39 2.89 15.20
C TYR A 10 -15.14 2.97 13.70
N GLY A 11 -14.29 2.09 13.14
CA GLY A 11 -14.03 1.99 11.70
C GLY A 11 -13.73 3.35 11.06
N GLU A 12 -14.47 3.70 10.02
CA GLU A 12 -14.30 4.96 9.26
C GLU A 12 -14.51 6.24 10.08
N LYS A 13 -15.30 6.19 11.16
CA LYS A 13 -15.55 7.35 12.02
C LYS A 13 -14.28 7.88 12.69
N LEU A 14 -13.24 7.05 12.79
CA LEU A 14 -11.94 7.47 13.29
C LEU A 14 -11.24 8.43 12.32
N LEU A 15 -11.55 8.38 11.02
CA LEU A 15 -10.97 9.25 10.00
C LEU A 15 -11.80 10.53 9.78
N GLU A 16 -12.73 10.83 10.68
CA GLU A 16 -13.55 12.03 10.68
C GLU A 16 -13.16 12.97 11.83
N GLU A 17 -13.45 14.27 11.68
CA GLU A 17 -13.30 15.23 12.77
C GLU A 17 -14.20 14.86 13.98
N PRO A 18 -13.72 14.98 15.23
CA PRO A 18 -12.47 15.62 15.67
C PRO A 18 -11.30 14.64 15.86
N TYR A 19 -11.40 13.39 15.40
CA TYR A 19 -10.45 12.32 15.73
C TYR A 19 -9.22 12.29 14.82
N LEU A 20 -9.24 13.06 13.73
CA LEU A 20 -8.27 12.99 12.64
C LEU A 20 -6.82 13.11 13.11
N GLU A 21 -6.51 14.11 13.95
CA GLU A 21 -5.17 14.35 14.50
C GLU A 21 -4.74 13.23 15.46
N ALA A 22 -5.64 12.78 16.33
CA ALA A 22 -5.35 11.70 17.28
C ALA A 22 -5.08 10.37 16.57
N VAL A 23 -5.70 10.15 15.40
CA VAL A 23 -5.43 8.98 14.57
C VAL A 23 -4.07 9.06 13.90
N ASP A 24 -3.59 10.24 13.50
CA ASP A 24 -2.25 10.38 12.91
C ASP A 24 -1.15 10.05 13.92
N ASP A 25 -1.30 10.52 15.16
CA ASP A 25 -0.40 10.18 16.27
C ASP A 25 -0.44 8.68 16.60
N LEU A 26 -1.64 8.11 16.69
CA LEU A 26 -1.84 6.68 16.94
C LEU A 26 -1.25 5.82 15.82
N LEU A 27 -1.46 6.20 14.56
CA LEU A 27 -0.96 5.49 13.40
C LEU A 27 0.56 5.53 13.36
N LEU A 28 1.18 6.68 13.62
CA LEU A 28 2.63 6.78 13.74
C LEU A 28 3.16 5.87 14.84
N GLN A 29 2.54 5.90 16.02
CA GLN A 29 2.95 5.06 17.14
C GLN A 29 2.86 3.57 16.80
N LEU A 30 1.74 3.13 16.21
CA LEU A 30 1.55 1.74 15.80
C LEU A 30 2.59 1.31 14.74
N LEU A 31 2.93 2.18 13.79
CA LEU A 31 3.96 1.87 12.78
C LEU A 31 5.36 1.73 13.40
N VAL A 32 5.68 2.56 14.39
CA VAL A 32 6.94 2.47 15.16
C VAL A 32 6.98 1.20 16.01
N GLU A 33 5.86 0.83 16.64
CA GLU A 33 5.75 -0.37 17.47
C GLU A 33 5.73 -1.66 16.65
N ALA A 34 5.07 -1.68 15.50
CA ALA A 34 5.01 -2.83 14.59
C ALA A 34 6.35 -3.12 13.92
N SER A 35 7.23 -2.13 13.83
CA SER A 35 8.60 -2.30 13.32
C SER A 35 9.38 -3.31 14.17
N PRO A 36 10.31 -4.09 13.61
CA PRO A 36 11.08 -5.07 14.38
C PRO A 36 11.78 -4.43 15.59
N GLN A 37 11.45 -4.91 16.80
CA GLN A 37 12.07 -4.53 18.07
C GLN A 37 12.50 -5.80 18.83
N ASP A 38 13.26 -5.63 19.92
CA ASP A 38 13.64 -6.73 20.82
C ASP A 38 12.41 -7.42 21.47
N LYS A 39 11.27 -6.73 21.54
CA LYS A 39 10.04 -7.19 22.18
C LYS A 39 9.01 -7.68 21.17
N LYS A 40 9.20 -8.91 20.68
CA LYS A 40 8.36 -9.56 19.66
C LYS A 40 6.84 -9.41 19.88
N PHE A 41 6.36 -9.58 21.12
CA PHE A 41 4.92 -9.48 21.44
C PHE A 41 4.33 -8.09 21.18
N VAL A 42 5.12 -7.01 21.39
CA VAL A 42 4.65 -5.63 21.12
C VAL A 42 4.51 -5.43 19.62
N CYS A 43 5.50 -5.87 18.85
CA CYS A 43 5.46 -5.79 17.40
C CYS A 43 4.27 -6.55 16.81
N GLU A 44 4.03 -7.77 17.27
CA GLU A 44 2.93 -8.62 16.80
C GLU A 44 1.56 -7.99 17.12
N GLU A 45 1.39 -7.42 18.31
CA GLU A 45 0.12 -6.79 18.68
C GLU A 45 -0.13 -5.49 17.91
N ALA A 46 0.92 -4.68 17.67
CA ALA A 46 0.82 -3.49 16.83
C ALA A 46 0.52 -3.84 15.36
N ASP A 47 1.18 -4.86 14.82
CA ASP A 47 0.93 -5.36 13.46
C ASP A 47 -0.50 -5.90 13.33
N LYS A 48 -1.00 -6.61 14.34
CA LYS A 48 -2.40 -7.06 14.42
C LYS A 48 -3.38 -5.88 14.43
N ALA A 49 -3.09 -4.83 15.18
CA ALA A 49 -3.94 -3.64 15.23
C ALA A 49 -4.00 -2.94 13.88
N LEU A 50 -2.86 -2.75 13.22
CA LEU A 50 -2.80 -2.15 11.88
C LEU A 50 -3.51 -3.00 10.82
N ASN A 51 -3.37 -4.33 10.86
CA ASN A 51 -4.15 -5.23 10.01
C ASN A 51 -5.66 -5.14 10.27
N THR A 52 -6.06 -5.00 11.54
CA THR A 52 -7.46 -4.80 11.92
C THR A 52 -7.99 -3.49 11.33
N MET A 53 -7.21 -2.41 11.41
CA MET A 53 -7.56 -1.11 10.81
C MET A 53 -7.79 -1.23 9.29
N VAL A 54 -6.87 -1.88 8.57
CA VAL A 54 -7.02 -2.12 7.11
C VAL A 54 -8.29 -2.89 6.75
N ASN A 55 -8.82 -3.72 7.66
CA ASN A 55 -10.02 -4.52 7.43
C ASN A 55 -11.33 -3.85 7.89
N SER A 56 -11.24 -2.87 8.79
CA SER A 56 -12.41 -2.26 9.45
C SER A 56 -12.68 -0.81 9.02
N VAL A 57 -11.70 -0.17 8.38
CA VAL A 57 -11.77 1.22 7.90
C VAL A 57 -11.89 1.23 6.37
N ALA A 58 -12.63 2.21 5.83
CA ALA A 58 -12.70 2.43 4.40
C ALA A 58 -11.30 2.63 3.78
N ARG A 59 -11.01 1.92 2.69
CA ARG A 59 -9.66 1.82 2.12
C ARG A 59 -9.14 3.14 1.59
N LEU A 60 -9.98 3.89 0.89
CA LEU A 60 -9.60 5.16 0.25
C LEU A 60 -9.11 6.23 1.26
N PRO A 61 -9.88 6.58 2.32
CA PRO A 61 -9.39 7.54 3.31
C PRO A 61 -8.20 7.00 4.11
N LEU A 62 -8.15 5.69 4.39
CA LEU A 62 -7.00 5.08 5.05
C LEU A 62 -5.73 5.15 4.18
N LEU A 63 -5.84 4.90 2.88
CA LEU A 63 -4.73 4.97 1.94
C LEU A 63 -4.15 6.38 1.85
N ARG A 64 -5.01 7.42 1.88
CA ARG A 64 -4.58 8.83 1.94
C ARG A 64 -3.76 9.13 3.20
N LYS A 65 -4.13 8.55 4.34
CA LYS A 65 -3.34 8.66 5.57
C LYS A 65 -2.00 7.94 5.46
N LEU A 66 -2.02 6.66 5.04
CA LEU A 66 -0.83 5.81 4.90
C LEU A 66 0.20 6.38 3.91
N GLN A 67 -0.25 7.08 2.86
CA GLN A 67 0.62 7.73 1.87
C GLN A 67 1.69 8.61 2.51
N THR A 68 1.33 9.36 3.57
CA THR A 68 2.29 10.25 4.26
C THR A 68 3.40 9.47 4.96
N TYR A 69 3.15 8.22 5.33
CA TYR A 69 4.09 7.36 6.03
C TYR A 69 5.01 6.57 5.08
N VAL A 70 4.58 6.35 3.84
CA VAL A 70 5.37 5.71 2.78
C VAL A 70 6.57 6.57 2.34
N CYS A 71 6.56 7.87 2.64
CA CYS A 71 7.69 8.77 2.38
C CYS A 71 8.53 9.07 3.64
N GLN A 72 8.31 8.34 4.75
CA GLN A 72 8.99 8.63 6.02
C GLN A 72 10.50 8.42 5.96
N ARG A 73 11.24 9.25 6.69
CA ARG A 73 12.71 9.13 6.78
C ARG A 73 13.14 7.83 7.47
N ASN A 74 12.39 7.40 8.49
CA ASN A 74 12.67 6.17 9.22
C ASN A 74 12.35 4.93 8.33
N PRO A 75 13.36 4.11 7.95
CA PRO A 75 13.15 2.97 7.06
C PRO A 75 12.18 1.91 7.62
N CYS A 76 12.15 1.70 8.93
CA CYS A 76 11.28 0.69 9.53
C CYS A 76 9.81 1.12 9.48
N VAL A 77 9.53 2.38 9.85
CA VAL A 77 8.18 2.98 9.74
C VAL A 77 7.73 2.97 8.28
N ARG A 78 8.60 3.38 7.36
CA ARG A 78 8.32 3.39 5.93
C ARG A 78 8.01 2.00 5.40
N ALA A 79 8.77 0.98 5.81
CA ALA A 79 8.52 -0.40 5.40
C ALA A 79 7.18 -0.93 5.93
N LYS A 80 6.83 -0.63 7.18
CA LYS A 80 5.53 -1.02 7.73
C LYS A 80 4.38 -0.30 7.04
N ALA A 81 4.51 1.00 6.81
CA ALA A 81 3.53 1.77 6.06
C ALA A 81 3.33 1.20 4.64
N ALA A 82 4.42 0.82 3.96
CA ALA A 82 4.35 0.17 2.66
C ALA A 82 3.56 -1.15 2.69
N VAL A 83 3.78 -2.00 3.70
CA VAL A 83 3.03 -3.27 3.86
C VAL A 83 1.53 -3.01 4.02
N PHE A 84 1.12 -2.09 4.91
CA PHE A 84 -0.30 -1.79 5.09
C PHE A 84 -0.92 -1.08 3.90
N THR A 85 -0.15 -0.24 3.20
CA THR A 85 -0.54 0.38 1.92
C THR A 85 -0.80 -0.70 0.87
N SER A 86 0.09 -1.69 0.74
CA SER A 86 -0.09 -2.82 -0.17
C SER A 86 -1.33 -3.65 0.17
N ASN A 87 -1.57 -3.88 1.46
CA ASN A 87 -2.76 -4.59 1.93
C ASN A 87 -4.06 -3.81 1.62
N CYS A 88 -4.03 -2.47 1.66
CA CYS A 88 -5.16 -1.64 1.23
C CYS A 88 -5.37 -1.78 -0.28
N VAL A 89 -4.33 -1.52 -1.07
CA VAL A 89 -4.38 -1.53 -2.55
C VAL A 89 -4.85 -2.88 -3.10
N SER A 90 -4.37 -4.00 -2.55
CA SER A 90 -4.77 -5.34 -2.99
C SER A 90 -6.27 -5.65 -2.79
N LYS A 91 -6.93 -4.93 -1.88
CA LYS A 91 -8.36 -5.07 -1.56
C LYS A 91 -9.24 -3.98 -2.17
N MET A 92 -8.66 -3.00 -2.85
CA MET A 92 -9.41 -1.94 -3.50
C MET A 92 -10.00 -2.43 -4.82
N GLU A 93 -11.21 -1.97 -5.11
CA GLU A 93 -11.79 -2.10 -6.44
C GLU A 93 -11.17 -1.10 -7.41
N LEU A 94 -11.36 -1.35 -8.71
CA LEU A 94 -10.78 -0.48 -9.74
C LEU A 94 -11.26 0.97 -9.58
N SER A 95 -12.54 1.18 -9.25
CA SER A 95 -13.09 2.52 -9.00
C SER A 95 -12.39 3.24 -7.84
N GLU A 96 -12.04 2.52 -6.77
CA GLU A 96 -11.31 3.09 -5.63
C GLU A 96 -9.85 3.41 -6.02
N ILE A 97 -9.21 2.57 -6.84
CA ILE A 97 -7.86 2.80 -7.37
C ILE A 97 -7.82 4.02 -8.29
N GLU A 98 -8.82 4.16 -9.15
CA GLU A 98 -8.98 5.31 -10.05
C GLU A 98 -9.25 6.59 -9.27
N GLU A 99 -10.14 6.55 -8.26
CA GLU A 99 -10.44 7.69 -7.39
C GLU A 99 -9.23 8.14 -6.58
N PHE A 100 -8.44 7.20 -6.04
CA PHE A 100 -7.21 7.55 -5.34
C PHE A 100 -6.15 8.08 -6.30
N GLY A 101 -6.08 7.53 -7.51
CA GLY A 101 -5.11 7.86 -8.54
C GLY A 101 -4.11 6.74 -8.73
N MET A 102 -4.35 5.91 -9.76
CA MET A 102 -3.48 4.79 -10.12
C MET A 102 -2.01 5.19 -10.32
N VAL A 103 -1.78 6.37 -10.91
CA VAL A 103 -0.43 6.94 -11.11
C VAL A 103 0.30 7.14 -9.78
N LEU A 104 -0.39 7.63 -8.74
CA LEU A 104 0.21 7.85 -7.42
C LEU A 104 0.61 6.53 -6.77
N ILE A 105 -0.23 5.49 -6.87
CA ILE A 105 0.10 4.16 -6.32
C ILE A 105 1.35 3.59 -7.01
N VAL A 106 1.42 3.73 -8.34
CA VAL A 106 2.56 3.29 -9.14
C VAL A 106 3.84 4.06 -8.81
N GLN A 107 3.76 5.37 -8.59
CA GLN A 107 4.90 6.18 -8.15
C GLN A 107 5.38 5.77 -6.75
N MET A 108 4.46 5.61 -5.78
CA MET A 108 4.80 5.10 -4.45
C MET A 108 5.49 3.73 -4.52
N ALA A 109 4.95 2.80 -5.31
CA ALA A 109 5.55 1.49 -5.47
C ALA A 109 6.93 1.57 -6.11
N ALA A 110 7.10 2.38 -7.16
CA ALA A 110 8.38 2.60 -7.83
C ALA A 110 9.48 3.12 -6.88
N ASP A 111 9.15 4.08 -6.02
CA ASP A 111 10.10 4.61 -5.03
C ASP A 111 10.53 3.52 -4.03
N LEU A 112 9.58 2.68 -3.61
CA LEU A 112 9.83 1.59 -2.65
C LEU A 112 10.56 0.37 -3.25
N LEU A 113 10.60 0.19 -4.57
CA LEU A 113 11.32 -0.93 -5.21
C LEU A 113 12.83 -0.92 -4.92
N SER A 114 13.37 0.26 -4.65
CA SER A 114 14.79 0.49 -4.34
C SER A 114 15.05 0.72 -2.84
N ASP A 115 14.05 0.48 -1.98
CA ASP A 115 14.17 0.72 -0.54
C ASP A 115 15.29 -0.13 0.10
N LYS A 116 15.81 0.33 1.23
CA LYS A 116 16.78 -0.40 2.06
C LYS A 116 16.16 -1.64 2.72
N MET A 117 14.89 -1.56 3.13
CA MET A 117 14.20 -2.64 3.82
C MET A 117 13.61 -3.67 2.83
N PRO A 118 13.87 -4.99 3.00
CA PRO A 118 13.31 -6.01 2.11
C PRO A 118 11.78 -6.04 2.14
N GLU A 119 11.17 -5.77 3.29
CA GLU A 119 9.71 -5.75 3.47
C GLU A 119 9.06 -4.64 2.63
N ALA A 120 9.69 -3.46 2.58
CA ALA A 120 9.25 -2.36 1.72
C ALA A 120 9.28 -2.75 0.24
N ARG A 121 10.37 -3.41 -0.19
CA ARG A 121 10.52 -3.87 -1.57
C ARG A 121 9.50 -4.95 -1.94
N GLU A 122 9.16 -5.84 -1.01
CA GLU A 122 8.14 -6.87 -1.22
C GLU A 122 6.73 -6.26 -1.30
N ALA A 123 6.41 -5.33 -0.40
CA ALA A 123 5.16 -4.58 -0.47
C ALA A 123 5.02 -3.82 -1.80
N ALA A 124 6.11 -3.21 -2.30
CA ALA A 124 6.13 -2.57 -3.61
C ALA A 124 5.80 -3.52 -4.76
N ARG A 125 6.39 -4.73 -4.77
CA ARG A 125 6.06 -5.77 -5.76
C ARG A 125 4.59 -6.18 -5.70
N SER A 126 4.07 -6.35 -4.49
CA SER A 126 2.65 -6.69 -4.27
C SER A 126 1.70 -5.57 -4.75
N MET A 127 2.03 -4.30 -4.51
CA MET A 127 1.28 -3.15 -5.05
C MET A 127 1.29 -3.14 -6.58
N VAL A 128 2.47 -3.32 -7.20
CA VAL A 128 2.62 -3.36 -8.66
C VAL A 128 1.72 -4.46 -9.26
N ASN A 129 1.77 -5.67 -8.69
CA ASN A 129 0.93 -6.79 -9.15
C ASN A 129 -0.56 -6.51 -8.96
N SER A 130 -0.95 -5.93 -7.82
CA SER A 130 -2.36 -5.59 -7.55
C SER A 130 -2.91 -4.58 -8.55
N VAL A 131 -2.14 -3.51 -8.82
CA VAL A 131 -2.53 -2.48 -9.80
C VAL A 131 -2.56 -3.07 -11.22
N TYR A 132 -1.55 -3.85 -11.61
CA TYR A 132 -1.52 -4.48 -12.92
C TYR A 132 -2.72 -5.43 -13.14
N ASN A 133 -3.06 -6.23 -12.13
CA ASN A 133 -4.22 -7.12 -12.21
C ASN A 133 -5.51 -6.32 -12.41
N LYS A 134 -5.73 -5.24 -11.64
CA LYS A 134 -6.91 -4.39 -11.78
C LYS A 134 -6.91 -3.59 -13.10
N PHE A 135 -5.75 -3.15 -13.57
CA PHE A 135 -5.56 -2.51 -14.88
C PHE A 135 -5.93 -3.44 -16.05
N THR A 136 -5.74 -4.75 -15.88
CA THR A 136 -5.94 -5.75 -16.94
C THR A 136 -7.28 -6.48 -16.87
N CYS A 137 -8.03 -6.39 -15.77
CA CYS A 137 -9.33 -7.04 -15.58
C CYS A 137 -10.49 -6.40 -16.38
N ASN A 138 -10.31 -5.25 -17.03
CA ASN A 138 -11.37 -4.58 -17.82
C ASN A 138 -11.55 -5.11 -19.25
N GLY A 139 -10.77 -6.10 -19.68
CA GLY A 139 -10.86 -6.67 -21.03
C GLY A 139 -11.42 -8.09 -21.01
N GLU A 140 -12.53 -8.29 -21.73
CA GLU A 140 -13.08 -9.61 -22.05
C GLU A 140 -11.99 -10.55 -22.61
N GLU A 141 -12.11 -11.81 -22.21
CA GLU A 141 -11.39 -13.02 -22.57
C GLU A 141 -10.16 -12.92 -23.52
N LYS A 142 -9.00 -13.18 -22.91
CA LYS A 142 -7.87 -13.99 -23.44
C LYS A 142 -7.13 -13.56 -24.72
N GLU A 143 -7.57 -12.61 -25.54
CA GLU A 143 -6.93 -12.44 -26.87
C GLU A 143 -5.69 -11.56 -26.96
N GLU A 144 -5.31 -10.74 -25.98
CA GLU A 144 -4.03 -10.00 -26.10
C GLU A 144 -3.24 -9.85 -24.79
N GLN A 145 -2.65 -10.94 -24.29
CA GLN A 145 -1.62 -10.81 -23.24
C GLN A 145 -0.44 -9.91 -23.68
N GLY A 146 -0.11 -9.89 -24.98
CA GLY A 146 0.93 -9.02 -25.56
C GLY A 146 0.57 -7.54 -25.44
N ASN A 147 -0.63 -7.15 -25.87
CA ASN A 147 -1.08 -5.75 -25.81
C ASN A 147 -1.19 -5.25 -24.36
N ARG A 148 -1.61 -6.09 -23.41
CA ARG A 148 -1.68 -5.70 -21.99
C ARG A 148 -0.32 -5.37 -21.38
N LYS A 149 0.71 -6.16 -21.70
CA LYS A 149 2.08 -5.88 -21.24
C LYS A 149 2.65 -4.62 -21.89
N GLU A 150 2.37 -4.40 -23.18
CA GLU A 150 2.78 -3.17 -23.88
C GLU A 150 2.08 -1.93 -23.33
N ALA A 151 0.78 -2.01 -23.03
CA ALA A 151 0.01 -0.94 -22.41
C ALA A 151 0.54 -0.61 -21.00
N TRP A 152 0.83 -1.64 -20.20
CA TRP A 152 1.46 -1.48 -18.89
C TRP A 152 2.86 -0.85 -19.00
N GLN A 153 3.67 -1.29 -19.97
CA GLN A 153 4.99 -0.73 -20.22
C GLN A 153 4.91 0.76 -20.57
N LYS A 154 4.06 1.14 -21.54
CA LYS A 154 3.84 2.54 -21.92
C LYS A 154 3.33 3.38 -20.75
N PHE A 155 2.45 2.81 -19.93
CA PHE A 155 1.96 3.46 -18.71
C PHE A 155 3.10 3.69 -17.70
N CYS A 156 3.98 2.70 -17.47
CA CYS A 156 5.12 2.85 -16.57
C CYS A 156 6.13 3.89 -17.11
N GLU A 157 6.51 3.80 -18.38
CA GLU A 157 7.47 4.73 -19.02
C GLU A 157 6.99 6.18 -18.98
N LYS A 158 5.67 6.41 -19.02
CA LYS A 158 5.07 7.76 -18.92
C LYS A 158 5.08 8.32 -17.49
N ASN A 159 4.98 7.47 -16.47
CA ASN A 159 4.65 7.90 -15.11
C ASN A 159 5.76 7.70 -14.06
N VAL A 160 6.78 6.89 -14.35
CA VAL A 160 7.92 6.63 -13.44
C VAL A 160 9.25 6.75 -14.17
N THR A 161 10.35 6.83 -13.42
CA THR A 161 11.71 6.94 -14.00
C THR A 161 12.09 5.68 -14.79
N GLY A 162 12.97 5.82 -15.78
CA GLY A 162 13.37 4.71 -16.68
C GLY A 162 13.79 3.41 -15.97
N PRO A 163 14.69 3.45 -14.96
CA PRO A 163 15.08 2.24 -14.21
C PRO A 163 13.90 1.59 -13.47
N ASN A 164 13.02 2.40 -12.87
CA ASN A 164 11.85 1.91 -12.17
C ASN A 164 10.80 1.34 -13.13
N ALA A 165 10.60 1.96 -14.29
CA ALA A 165 9.70 1.45 -15.33
C ALA A 165 10.10 0.03 -15.77
N GLN A 166 11.40 -0.19 -16.03
CA GLN A 166 11.91 -1.52 -16.38
C GLN A 166 11.73 -2.54 -15.24
N ALA A 167 11.93 -2.12 -13.99
CA ALA A 167 11.69 -2.98 -12.83
C ALA A 167 10.21 -3.38 -12.71
N MET A 168 9.29 -2.43 -12.89
CA MET A 168 7.84 -2.68 -12.85
C MET A 168 7.37 -3.65 -13.93
N VAL A 169 7.90 -3.53 -15.17
CA VAL A 169 7.58 -4.45 -16.26
C VAL A 169 8.10 -5.87 -15.97
N LYS A 170 9.26 -5.99 -15.34
CA LYS A 170 9.82 -7.29 -14.93
C LYS A 170 8.95 -7.97 -13.88
N ILE A 171 8.47 -7.23 -12.88
CA ILE A 171 7.65 -7.77 -11.78
C ILE A 171 6.41 -8.49 -12.31
N VAL A 172 5.67 -7.87 -13.23
CA VAL A 172 4.45 -8.46 -13.81
C VAL A 172 4.74 -9.54 -14.86
N SER A 173 6.00 -9.74 -15.20
CA SER A 173 6.46 -10.76 -16.16
C SER A 173 7.07 -12.00 -15.49
N SER A 174 7.40 -11.91 -14.21
CA SER A 174 7.85 -13.04 -13.41
C SER A 174 6.63 -13.72 -12.75
N PRO A 175 6.45 -15.05 -12.93
CA PRO A 175 5.35 -15.80 -12.32
C PRO A 175 5.46 -15.86 -10.79
#